data_AF-A0A945I2N3-F1
#
_entry.id   AF-A0A945I2N3-F1
#
_cell.length_a   1.000
_cell.length_b   1.000
_cell.length_c   1.000
_cell.angle_alpha   90.00
_cell.angle_beta   90.00
_cell.angle_gamma   90.00
#
_symmetry.space_group_name_H-M   'P 1'
#
loop_
_entity.id
_entity.type
_entity.pdbx_description
1 polymer ?
#
loop_
_entity_poly.entity_id
_entity_poly.type
_entity_poly.pdbx_seq_one_letter_code
_entity_poly.pdbx_strand_id
1 'polypeptide(L)'
;MKYKKIALYAIILLFSNPIFGQKYFFEGDPQLVFEEGNFKQNYNTGLFFFNTNQWKIAIKFFNRCSELTRKKTVHYKPLVWSYIYTGKYNLAKKIIPKIKNKKHNQIVRLLIKDLQKLPKRKKISKDEIDRSYKNKKDLIKKTRENIIAFAKLKVIDFGS
;
A
#
# COMPACT_ATOMS: atom_id res chain seq x y z
N MET A 1 40.96 -22.21 -5.32
CA MET A 1 41.00 -20.72 -5.37
C MET A 1 39.69 -20.04 -5.77
N LYS A 2 38.80 -20.65 -6.59
CA LYS A 2 37.51 -20.04 -7.01
C LYS A 2 36.53 -19.76 -5.85
N TYR A 3 36.42 -20.67 -4.88
CA TYR A 3 35.47 -20.55 -3.76
C TYR A 3 35.79 -19.40 -2.78
N LYS A 4 37.07 -19.08 -2.58
CA LYS A 4 37.48 -17.95 -1.72
C LYS A 4 37.07 -16.59 -2.29
N LYS A 5 37.07 -16.43 -3.62
CA LYS A 5 36.60 -15.19 -4.29
C LYS A 5 35.09 -15.04 -4.19
N ILE A 6 34.32 -16.13 -4.31
CA ILE A 6 32.86 -16.10 -4.20
C ILE A 6 32.43 -15.77 -2.76
N ALA A 7 33.08 -16.38 -1.76
CA ALA A 7 32.84 -16.07 -0.35
C ALA A 7 33.17 -14.60 -0.02
N LEU A 8 34.29 -14.07 -0.54
CA LEU A 8 34.66 -12.67 -0.36
C LEU A 8 33.64 -11.70 -1.01
N TYR A 9 33.13 -12.03 -2.20
CA TYR A 9 32.07 -11.24 -2.86
C TYR A 9 30.74 -11.28 -2.09
N ALA A 10 30.36 -12.43 -1.52
CA ALA A 10 29.17 -12.55 -0.69
C ALA A 10 29.29 -11.74 0.61
N ILE A 11 30.47 -11.74 1.23
CA ILE A 11 30.79 -10.92 2.41
C ILE A 11 30.72 -9.42 2.05
N ILE A 12 31.33 -9.00 0.94
CA ILE A 12 31.29 -7.60 0.50
C ILE A 12 29.83 -7.14 0.22
N LEU A 13 29.00 -7.99 -0.39
CA LEU A 13 27.56 -7.72 -0.61
C LEU A 13 26.75 -7.61 0.69
N LEU A 14 27.08 -8.41 1.70
CA LEU A 14 26.44 -8.37 3.02
C LEU A 14 26.83 -7.11 3.81
N PHE A 15 28.06 -6.62 3.66
CA PHE A 15 28.57 -5.45 4.38
C PHE A 15 28.45 -4.12 3.62
N SER A 16 28.16 -4.14 2.31
CA SER A 16 27.88 -2.91 1.55
C SER A 16 26.48 -2.32 1.80
N ASN A 17 25.57 -3.09 2.41
CA ASN A 17 24.24 -2.64 2.83
C ASN A 17 23.95 -3.08 4.28
N PRO A 18 24.65 -2.51 5.28
CA PRO A 18 24.53 -2.94 6.68
C PRO A 18 23.10 -2.79 7.24
N ILE A 19 22.31 -1.89 6.66
CA ILE A 19 20.91 -1.65 7.02
C ILE A 19 19.99 -2.81 6.58
N PHE A 20 20.32 -3.54 5.50
CA PHE A 20 19.50 -4.66 5.04
C PHE A 20 19.75 -5.93 5.86
N GLY A 21 21.01 -6.25 6.17
CA GLY A 21 21.39 -7.47 6.90
C GLY A 21 20.94 -7.49 8.37
N GLN A 22 21.13 -6.38 9.10
CA GLN A 22 20.73 -6.29 10.51
C GLN A 22 19.21 -6.33 10.71
N LYS A 23 18.42 -5.89 9.72
CA LYS A 23 16.97 -5.76 9.86
C LYS A 23 16.23 -7.09 9.68
N TYR A 24 16.78 -8.03 8.91
CA TYR A 24 16.22 -9.38 8.78
C TYR A 24 16.50 -10.30 9.97
N PHE A 25 17.48 -9.95 10.79
CA PHE A 25 17.77 -10.70 12.01
C PHE A 25 16.58 -10.73 12.98
N PHE A 26 15.66 -9.76 12.90
CA PHE A 26 14.52 -9.62 13.82
C PHE A 26 13.18 -10.20 13.32
N GLU A 27 13.05 -10.55 12.02
CA GLU A 27 11.78 -11.09 11.45
C GLU A 27 11.90 -12.52 10.90
N GLY A 28 13.12 -13.06 10.76
CA GLY A 28 13.39 -14.37 10.16
C GLY A 28 13.68 -14.29 8.66
N ASP A 29 14.15 -15.39 8.06
CA ASP A 29 14.36 -15.47 6.61
C ASP A 29 13.02 -15.26 5.86
N PRO A 30 12.89 -14.24 4.99
CA PRO A 30 11.66 -13.95 4.26
C PRO A 30 11.15 -15.13 3.46
N GLN A 31 12.05 -15.94 2.91
CA GLN A 31 11.66 -17.09 2.11
C GLN A 31 10.97 -18.13 3.00
N LEU A 32 11.57 -18.43 4.15
CA LEU A 32 10.99 -19.33 5.16
C LEU A 32 9.66 -18.78 5.71
N VAL A 33 9.58 -17.47 5.97
CA VAL A 33 8.32 -16.84 6.39
C VAL A 33 7.25 -16.93 5.30
N PHE A 34 7.61 -16.78 4.03
CA PHE A 34 6.66 -16.88 2.93
C PHE A 34 6.10 -18.31 2.78
N GLU A 35 6.97 -19.31 2.90
CA GLU A 35 6.63 -20.72 2.73
C GLU A 35 5.85 -21.27 3.93
N GLU A 36 6.41 -21.12 5.13
CA GLU A 36 5.95 -21.78 6.35
C GLU A 36 5.31 -20.84 7.37
N GLY A 37 5.52 -19.53 7.21
CA GLY A 37 5.06 -18.54 8.17
C GLY A 37 3.53 -18.41 8.23
N ASN A 38 3.01 -18.13 9.43
CA ASN A 38 1.61 -17.86 9.64
C ASN A 38 1.18 -16.47 9.10
N PHE A 39 -0.12 -16.16 9.17
CA PHE A 39 -0.66 -14.89 8.69
C PHE A 39 0.05 -13.67 9.30
N LYS A 40 0.37 -13.70 10.60
CA LYS A 40 0.97 -12.56 11.30
C LYS A 40 2.41 -12.33 10.82
N GLN A 41 3.19 -13.40 10.68
CA GLN A 41 4.55 -13.33 10.17
C GLN A 41 4.58 -12.80 8.73
N ASN A 42 3.72 -13.36 7.85
CA ASN A 42 3.58 -12.88 6.47
C ASN A 42 3.11 -11.42 6.40
N TYR A 43 2.14 -11.02 7.25
CA TYR A 43 1.64 -9.65 7.27
C TYR A 43 2.71 -8.66 7.73
N ASN A 44 3.45 -8.98 8.79
CA ASN A 44 4.51 -8.13 9.32
C ASN A 44 5.65 -7.98 8.31
N THR A 45 6.10 -9.10 7.72
CA THR A 45 7.12 -9.09 6.67
C THR A 45 6.65 -8.28 5.45
N GLY A 46 5.38 -8.42 5.06
CA GLY A 46 4.78 -7.59 4.01
C GLY A 46 4.79 -6.10 4.35
N LEU A 47 4.50 -5.72 5.60
CA LEU A 47 4.57 -4.33 6.07
C LEU A 47 5.99 -3.80 6.06
N PHE A 48 6.97 -4.61 6.44
CA PHE A 48 8.39 -4.25 6.36
C PHE A 48 8.77 -3.84 4.94
N PHE A 49 8.45 -4.68 3.95
CA PHE A 49 8.72 -4.39 2.55
C PHE A 49 7.93 -3.19 2.03
N PHE A 50 6.69 -3.03 2.50
CA PHE A 50 5.87 -1.87 2.17
C PHE A 50 6.49 -0.56 2.64
N ASN A 51 6.94 -0.52 3.90
CA ASN A 51 7.54 0.66 4.52
C ASN A 51 8.93 1.00 3.95
N THR A 52 9.63 0.01 3.40
CA THR A 52 10.91 0.19 2.70
C THR A 52 10.75 0.41 1.19
N ASN A 53 9.53 0.72 0.73
CA ASN A 53 9.18 0.97 -0.68
C ASN A 53 9.42 -0.20 -1.65
N GLN A 54 9.64 -1.41 -1.13
CA GLN A 54 9.79 -2.64 -1.90
C GLN A 54 8.42 -3.27 -2.21
N TRP A 55 7.53 -2.48 -2.82
CA TRP A 55 6.11 -2.84 -2.98
C TRP A 55 5.88 -4.12 -3.80
N LYS A 56 6.76 -4.43 -4.75
CA LYS A 56 6.67 -5.70 -5.52
C LYS A 56 6.83 -6.92 -4.61
N ILE A 57 7.69 -6.85 -3.61
CA ILE A 57 7.91 -7.92 -2.64
C ILE A 57 6.77 -7.92 -1.61
N ALA A 58 6.38 -6.74 -1.12
CA ALA A 58 5.23 -6.60 -0.21
C ALA A 58 3.95 -7.25 -0.78
N ILE A 59 3.69 -7.10 -2.08
CA ILE A 59 2.56 -7.75 -2.78
C ILE A 59 2.58 -9.27 -2.59
N LYS A 60 3.75 -9.93 -2.68
CA LYS A 60 3.85 -11.38 -2.52
C LYS A 60 3.37 -11.81 -1.13
N PHE A 61 3.90 -11.18 -0.09
CA PHE A 61 3.54 -11.46 1.31
C PHE A 61 2.07 -11.16 1.62
N PHE A 62 1.53 -10.04 1.14
CA PHE A 62 0.11 -9.74 1.34
C PHE A 62 -0.83 -10.63 0.51
N ASN A 63 -0.41 -11.13 -0.66
CA ASN A 63 -1.17 -12.14 -1.38
C ASN A 63 -1.16 -13.46 -0.59
N ARG A 64 -0.01 -13.87 -0.03
CA ARG A 64 0.10 -15.03 0.87
C ARG A 64 -0.83 -14.92 2.08
N CYS A 65 -0.96 -13.72 2.68
CA CYS A 65 -1.97 -13.48 3.71
C CYS A 65 -3.41 -13.80 3.27
N SER A 66 -3.75 -13.57 1.99
CA SER A 66 -5.08 -13.88 1.43
C SER A 66 -5.29 -15.38 1.25
N GLU A 67 -4.23 -16.14 1.00
CA GLU A 67 -4.24 -17.60 0.88
C GLU A 67 -4.40 -18.26 2.25
N LEU A 68 -3.68 -17.75 3.26
CA LEU A 68 -3.66 -18.32 4.61
C LEU A 68 -5.00 -18.18 5.36
N THR A 69 -5.77 -17.12 5.12
CA THR A 69 -7.10 -16.99 5.74
C THR A 69 -8.03 -16.05 4.99
N ARG A 70 -9.32 -16.40 4.97
CA ARG A 70 -10.40 -15.54 4.47
C ARG A 70 -10.95 -14.57 5.51
N LYS A 71 -10.74 -14.84 6.81
CA LYS A 71 -11.34 -14.09 7.93
C LYS A 71 -10.64 -12.76 8.18
N LYS A 72 -9.31 -12.72 8.09
CA LYS A 72 -8.53 -11.50 8.33
C LYS A 72 -8.46 -10.66 7.05
N THR A 73 -8.73 -9.36 7.17
CA THR A 73 -8.83 -8.44 6.02
C THR A 73 -7.87 -7.25 6.13
N VAL A 74 -7.05 -7.20 7.17
CA VAL A 74 -6.14 -6.07 7.47
C VAL A 74 -5.09 -5.85 6.39
N HIS A 75 -4.63 -6.91 5.73
CA HIS A 75 -3.63 -6.87 4.67
C HIS A 75 -4.14 -6.26 3.35
N TYR A 76 -5.46 -6.19 3.13
CA TYR A 76 -5.99 -5.66 1.88
C TYR A 76 -5.69 -4.17 1.68
N LYS A 77 -5.65 -3.38 2.77
CA LYS A 77 -5.30 -1.96 2.67
C LYS A 77 -3.87 -1.76 2.15
N PRO A 78 -2.81 -2.28 2.80
CA PRO A 78 -1.45 -2.11 2.28
C PRO A 78 -1.24 -2.84 0.94
N LEU A 79 -1.96 -3.93 0.66
CA LEU A 79 -1.93 -4.59 -0.65
C LEU A 79 -2.45 -3.68 -1.78
N VAL A 80 -3.59 -3.02 -1.57
CA VAL A 80 -4.15 -2.06 -2.54
C VAL A 80 -3.16 -0.93 -2.80
N TRP A 81 -2.55 -0.37 -1.76
CA TRP A 81 -1.54 0.68 -1.91
C TRP A 81 -0.29 0.19 -2.64
N SER A 82 0.17 -1.03 -2.36
CA SER A 82 1.30 -1.63 -3.08
C SER A 82 1.00 -1.79 -4.58
N TYR A 83 -0.23 -2.17 -4.94
CA TYR A 83 -0.65 -2.20 -6.34
C TYR A 83 -0.72 -0.80 -6.98
N ILE A 84 -1.18 0.21 -6.24
CA ILE A 84 -1.21 1.60 -6.74
C ILE A 84 0.20 2.12 -7.01
N TYR A 85 1.13 1.95 -6.06
CA TYR A 85 2.52 2.40 -6.23
C TYR A 85 3.29 1.64 -7.31
N THR A 86 2.87 0.42 -7.64
CA THR A 86 3.45 -0.37 -8.73
C THR A 86 2.71 -0.20 -10.07
N GLY A 87 1.73 0.71 -10.15
CA GLY A 87 0.96 0.98 -11.38
C GLY A 87 -0.06 -0.10 -11.75
N LYS A 88 -0.27 -1.11 -10.91
CA LYS A 88 -1.19 -2.23 -11.13
C LYS A 88 -2.62 -1.88 -10.75
N TYR A 89 -3.16 -0.82 -11.35
CA TYR A 89 -4.43 -0.20 -10.99
C TYR A 89 -5.65 -1.14 -11.11
N ASN A 90 -5.67 -2.02 -12.12
CA ASN A 90 -6.76 -2.98 -12.31
C ASN A 90 -6.86 -3.99 -11.15
N LEU A 91 -5.71 -4.47 -10.67
CA LEU A 91 -5.64 -5.37 -9.51
C LEU A 91 -6.06 -4.65 -8.23
N ALA A 92 -5.61 -3.41 -8.03
CA ALA A 92 -6.05 -2.57 -6.92
C ALA A 92 -7.58 -2.43 -6.90
N LYS A 93 -8.20 -2.10 -8.03
CA LYS A 93 -9.65 -1.92 -8.16
C LYS A 93 -10.44 -3.18 -7.79
N LYS A 94 -9.94 -4.37 -8.16
CA LYS A 94 -10.56 -5.67 -7.82
C LYS A 94 -10.56 -5.94 -6.31
N ILE A 95 -9.57 -5.45 -5.57
CA ILE A 95 -9.36 -5.77 -4.15
C ILE A 95 -10.03 -4.75 -3.22
N ILE A 96 -10.19 -3.49 -3.63
CA ILE A 96 -10.84 -2.43 -2.84
C ILE A 96 -12.14 -2.87 -2.14
N PRO A 97 -13.08 -3.60 -2.77
CA PRO A 97 -14.32 -4.05 -2.11
C PRO A 97 -14.10 -4.86 -0.83
N LYS A 98 -12.93 -5.51 -0.67
CA LYS A 98 -12.59 -6.31 0.51
C LYS A 98 -12.19 -5.48 1.74
N ILE A 99 -11.97 -4.18 1.58
CA ILE A 99 -11.65 -3.26 2.68
C ILE A 99 -12.95 -2.77 3.34
N LYS A 100 -13.09 -2.92 4.66
CA LYS A 100 -14.31 -2.54 5.41
C LYS A 100 -14.64 -1.04 5.33
N ASN A 101 -13.64 -0.17 5.21
CA ASN A 101 -13.83 1.28 5.21
C ASN A 101 -14.37 1.80 3.86
N LYS A 102 -15.70 1.91 3.74
CA LYS A 102 -16.38 2.37 2.51
C LYS A 102 -15.96 3.77 2.05
N LYS A 103 -15.75 4.72 2.98
CA LYS A 103 -15.30 6.09 2.64
C LYS A 103 -13.92 6.07 2.02
N HIS A 104 -12.99 5.32 2.62
CA HIS A 104 -11.65 5.13 2.04
C HIS A 104 -11.73 4.51 0.63
N ASN A 105 -12.57 3.48 0.45
CA ASN A 105 -12.73 2.81 -0.83
C ASN A 105 -13.20 3.76 -1.95
N GLN A 106 -14.12 4.67 -1.65
CA GLN A 106 -14.58 5.68 -2.62
C GLN A 106 -13.44 6.61 -3.04
N ILE A 107 -12.68 7.14 -2.07
CA ILE A 107 -11.54 8.03 -2.36
C ILE A 107 -10.50 7.31 -3.21
N VAL A 108 -10.13 6.08 -2.85
CA VAL A 108 -9.13 5.30 -3.59
C VAL A 108 -9.61 4.97 -5.00
N ARG A 109 -10.91 4.69 -5.21
CA ARG A 109 -11.47 4.48 -6.56
C ARG A 109 -11.36 5.73 -7.42
N LEU A 110 -11.65 6.91 -6.86
CA LEU A 110 -11.50 8.19 -7.57
C LEU A 110 -10.03 8.45 -7.91
N LEU A 111 -9.13 8.21 -6.96
CA LEU A 111 -7.68 8.29 -7.20
C LEU A 111 -7.25 7.40 -8.36
N ILE A 112 -7.63 6.12 -8.35
CA ILE A 112 -7.29 5.17 -9.41
C ILE A 112 -7.84 5.64 -10.77
N LYS A 113 -9.10 6.14 -10.81
CA LYS A 113 -9.70 6.65 -12.05
C LYS A 113 -8.86 7.77 -12.66
N ASP A 114 -8.35 8.69 -11.84
CA ASP A 114 -7.53 9.80 -12.31
C ASP A 114 -6.12 9.34 -12.71
N LEU A 115 -5.52 8.40 -11.97
CA LEU A 115 -4.24 7.81 -12.34
C LEU A 115 -4.31 7.06 -13.68
N GLN A 116 -5.44 6.37 -13.96
CA GLN A 116 -5.66 5.65 -15.21
C GLN A 116 -5.87 6.57 -16.43
N LYS A 117 -6.28 7.83 -16.23
CA LYS A 117 -6.41 8.81 -17.32
C LYS A 117 -5.06 9.37 -17.77
N LEU A 118 -4.01 9.22 -16.97
CA LEU A 118 -2.70 9.73 -17.30
C LEU A 118 -2.06 8.90 -18.42
N PRO A 119 -1.21 9.50 -19.27
CA PRO A 119 -0.51 8.77 -20.31
C PRO A 119 0.30 7.61 -19.72
N LYS A 120 0.23 6.41 -20.32
CA LYS A 120 0.92 5.19 -19.81
C LYS A 120 2.42 5.37 -19.57
N ARG A 121 3.06 6.26 -20.34
CA ARG A 121 4.50 6.60 -20.21
C ARG A 121 4.83 7.47 -19.00
N LYS A 122 3.84 8.13 -18.40
CA LYS A 122 4.04 9.01 -17.26
C LYS A 122 4.29 8.16 -16.02
N LYS A 123 5.55 8.14 -15.56
CA LYS A 123 5.89 7.64 -14.22
C LYS A 123 5.43 8.68 -13.20
N ILE A 124 4.70 8.23 -12.19
CA ILE A 124 4.18 9.07 -11.11
C ILE A 124 4.88 8.62 -9.83
N SER A 125 5.44 9.55 -9.08
CA SER A 125 6.14 9.22 -7.85
C SER A 125 5.13 8.85 -6.74
N LYS A 126 5.62 8.14 -5.72
CA LYS A 126 4.84 7.85 -4.50
C LYS A 126 4.26 9.14 -3.90
N ASP A 127 5.09 10.19 -3.78
CA ASP A 127 4.69 11.43 -3.12
C ASP A 127 3.63 12.20 -3.91
N GLU A 128 3.67 12.13 -5.24
CA GLU A 128 2.61 12.67 -6.10
C GLU A 128 1.29 11.92 -5.90
N ILE A 129 1.34 10.58 -5.81
CA ILE A 129 0.16 9.75 -5.52
C ILE A 129 -0.42 10.10 -4.14
N ASP A 130 0.44 10.21 -3.12
CA ASP A 130 0.04 10.53 -1.74
C ASP A 130 -0.57 11.92 -1.64
N ARG A 131 0.04 12.91 -2.30
CA ARG A 131 -0.50 14.27 -2.39
C ARG A 131 -1.86 14.28 -3.09
N SER A 132 -2.01 13.56 -4.19
CA SER A 132 -3.28 13.44 -4.91
C SER A 132 -4.37 12.81 -4.05
N TYR A 133 -4.04 11.77 -3.28
CA TYR A 133 -4.96 11.16 -2.33
C TYR A 133 -5.38 12.13 -1.22
N LYS A 134 -4.42 12.84 -0.61
CA LYS A 134 -4.69 13.83 0.44
C LYS A 134 -5.60 14.94 -0.07
N ASN A 135 -5.29 15.52 -1.23
CA ASN A 135 -6.09 16.58 -1.85
C ASN A 135 -7.54 16.13 -2.11
N LYS A 136 -7.76 14.88 -2.56
CA LYS A 136 -9.12 14.35 -2.75
C LYS A 136 -9.87 14.18 -1.44
N LYS A 137 -9.20 13.68 -0.41
CA LYS A 137 -9.78 13.53 0.93
C LYS A 137 -10.19 14.90 1.48
N ASP A 138 -9.32 15.89 1.37
CA ASP A 138 -9.56 17.25 1.87
C ASP A 138 -10.66 17.96 1.08
N LEU A 139 -10.70 17.78 -0.24
CA LEU A 139 -11.79 18.29 -1.08
C LEU A 139 -13.14 17.73 -0.65
N ILE A 140 -13.26 16.41 -0.46
CA ILE A 140 -14.52 15.78 -0.02
C ILE A 140 -14.93 16.29 1.36
N LYS A 141 -13.97 16.48 2.28
CA LYS A 141 -14.23 17.05 3.60
C LYS A 141 -14.80 18.46 3.48
N LYS A 142 -14.13 19.34 2.72
CA LYS A 142 -14.55 20.74 2.51
C LYS A 142 -15.92 20.83 1.82
N THR A 143 -16.17 20.01 0.79
CA THR A 143 -17.46 19.96 0.12
C THR A 143 -18.58 19.57 1.09
N ARG A 144 -18.32 18.59 1.98
CA ARG A 144 -19.31 18.18 2.98
C ARG A 144 -19.60 19.30 4.00
N GLU A 145 -18.57 20.00 4.45
CA GLU A 145 -18.72 21.15 5.36
C GLU A 145 -19.52 22.28 4.70
N ASN A 146 -19.23 22.60 3.44
CA ASN A 146 -19.98 23.61 2.68
C ASN A 146 -21.46 23.21 2.52
N ILE A 147 -21.75 21.94 2.18
CA ILE A 147 -23.14 21.46 2.06
C ILE A 147 -23.90 21.62 3.38
N ILE A 148 -23.27 21.29 4.52
CA ILE A 148 -23.86 21.47 5.84
C ILE A 148 -24.12 22.95 6.14
N ALA A 149 -23.17 23.82 5.81
CA ALA A 149 -23.33 25.28 5.99
C ALA A 149 -24.48 25.82 5.14
N PHE A 150 -24.56 25.45 3.85
CA PHE A 150 -25.66 25.82 2.96
C PHE A 150 -27.02 25.30 3.46
N ALA A 151 -27.08 24.07 3.96
CA ALA A 151 -28.31 23.51 4.51
C ALA A 151 -28.79 24.27 5.75
N LYS A 152 -27.88 24.70 6.63
CA LYS A 152 -28.22 25.52 7.80
C LYS A 152 -28.79 26.88 7.41
N LEU A 153 -28.19 27.56 6.42
CA LEU A 153 -28.70 28.84 5.93
C LEU A 153 -30.12 28.69 5.36
N LYS A 154 -30.37 27.67 4.52
CA LYS A 154 -31.70 27.41 3.97
C LYS A 154 -32.78 27.13 5.03
N VAL A 155 -32.44 26.47 6.14
CA VAL A 155 -33.41 26.20 7.21
C VAL A 155 -33.78 27.48 7.96
N ILE A 156 -32.86 28.43 8.10
CA ILE A 156 -33.12 29.73 8.74
C ILE A 156 -34.08 30.57 7.89
N ASP A 157 -33.91 30.55 6.56
CA ASP A 157 -34.74 31.33 5.63
C ASP A 157 -36.15 30.74 5.37
N PHE A 158 -36.47 29.53 5.89
CA PHE A 158 -37.75 28.85 5.64
C PHE A 158 -38.87 29.23 6.62
N GLY A 159 -38.59 30.11 7.59
CA GLY A 159 -39.55 30.58 8.61
C GLY A 159 -39.71 32.09 8.70
N SER A 160 -39.15 32.84 7.74
CA SER A 160 -39.29 34.30 7.58
C SER A 160 -40.19 34.66 6.42
#